data_AF-A0A7L5AMW0-F1
#
_entry.id   AF-A0A7L5AMW0-F1
#
_cell.length_a   1.000
_cell.length_b   1.000
_cell.length_c   1.000
_cell.angle_alpha   90.00
_cell.angle_beta   90.00
_cell.angle_gamma   90.00
#
_symmetry.space_group_name_H-M   'P 1'
#
loop_
_entity.id
_entity.type
_entity.pdbx_description
1 polymer ?
#
loop_
_entity_poly.entity_id
_entity_poly.type
_entity_poly.pdbx_seq_one_letter_code
_entity_poly.pdbx_strand_id
1 'polypeptide(L)' 'MSIIMGERDELVPRESAEDFCRRFVAGLTVVPGTHWLHAPGEVDAVAQWERLRLQQGARARSQALPAE' A
#
# COMPACT_ATOMS: atom_id res chain seq x y z
N MET A 1 -6.71 -3.17 -5.60
CA MET A 1 -5.72 -3.86 -4.75
C MET A 1 -4.57 -2.89 -4.47
N SER A 2 -3.90 -2.99 -3.32
CA SER A 2 -2.87 -2.03 -2.92
C SER A 2 -1.69 -2.76 -2.26
N ILE A 3 -0.48 -2.31 -2.54
CA ILE A 3 0.79 -2.84 -2.00
C ILE A 3 1.55 -1.72 -1.29
N ILE A 4 2.24 -2.06 -0.20
CA ILE A 4 3.23 -1.22 0.47
C ILE A 4 4.60 -1.90 0.37
N MET A 5 5.66 -1.10 0.24
CA MET A 5 7.05 -1.57 0.13
C MET A 5 7.99 -0.62 0.87
N GLY A 6 9.02 -1.15 1.54
CA GLY A 6 10.12 -0.36 2.08
C GLY A 6 11.08 0.09 0.98
N GLU A 7 11.53 1.35 1.01
CA GLU A 7 12.41 1.91 -0.02
C GLU A 7 13.79 1.22 -0.10
N ARG A 8 14.21 0.57 1.00
CA ARG A 8 15.45 -0.21 1.13
C ARG A 8 15.14 -1.71 1.22
N ASP A 9 14.15 -2.17 0.45
CA ASP A 9 13.90 -3.60 0.30
C ASP A 9 15.07 -4.25 -0.47
N GLU A 10 15.84 -5.07 0.23
CA GLU A 10 17.00 -5.79 -0.31
C GLU A 10 16.63 -7.20 -0.81
N LEU A 11 15.40 -7.66 -0.61
CA LEU A 11 14.93 -9.00 -1.00
C LEU A 11 14.09 -8.98 -2.27
N VAL A 12 13.25 -7.97 -2.42
CA VAL A 12 12.38 -7.80 -3.59
C VAL A 12 12.78 -6.52 -4.32
N PRO A 13 13.26 -6.63 -5.57
CA PRO A 13 13.53 -5.45 -6.38
C PRO A 13 12.26 -4.61 -6.56
N ARG A 14 12.41 -3.29 -6.49
CA ARG A 14 11.30 -2.35 -6.68
C ARG A 14 10.57 -2.56 -8.01
N GLU A 15 11.32 -2.83 -9.08
CA GLU A 15 10.77 -3.11 -10.42
C GLU A 15 9.76 -4.26 -10.41
N SER A 16 10.02 -5.32 -9.64
CA SER A 16 9.10 -6.46 -9.52
C SER A 16 7.75 -6.05 -8.93
N ALA A 17 7.75 -5.15 -7.92
CA ALA A 17 6.51 -4.64 -7.33
C ALA A 17 5.78 -3.70 -8.29
N GLU A 18 6.51 -2.86 -9.02
CA GLU A 18 5.95 -1.95 -10.03
C GLU A 18 5.29 -2.72 -11.19
N ASP A 19 5.95 -3.76 -11.68
CA ASP A 19 5.43 -4.62 -12.75
C ASP A 19 4.18 -5.38 -12.31
N PHE A 20 4.15 -5.91 -11.09
CA PHE A 20 2.96 -6.51 -10.51
C PHE A 20 1.81 -5.50 -10.45
N CYS A 21 2.07 -4.30 -9.93
CA CYS A 21 1.07 -3.24 -9.84
C CYS A 21 0.51 -2.86 -11.21
N ARG A 22 1.36 -2.75 -12.23
CA ARG A 22 0.93 -2.48 -13.61
C ARG A 22 0.06 -3.59 -14.17
N ARG A 23 0.46 -4.86 -14.00
CA ARG A 23 -0.27 -6.03 -14.51
C ARG A 23 -1.66 -6.18 -13.91
N PHE A 24 -1.82 -5.87 -12.63
CA PHE A 24 -3.06 -6.11 -11.88
C PHE A 24 -3.82 -4.84 -11.51
N VAL A 25 -3.44 -3.69 -12.08
CA VAL A 25 -4.05 -2.37 -11.81
C VAL A 25 -4.11 -2.11 -10.29
N ALA A 26 -3.00 -2.38 -9.60
CA ALA A 26 -2.85 -2.16 -8.18
C ALA A 26 -2.05 -0.88 -7.91
N GLY A 27 -2.28 -0.24 -6.77
CA GLY A 27 -1.48 0.90 -6.32
C GLY A 27 -0.27 0.44 -5.52
N LEU A 28 0.91 0.99 -5.83
CA LEU A 28 2.13 0.82 -5.03
C LEU A 28 2.33 2.05 -4.12
N THR A 29 2.64 1.84 -2.85
CA THR A 29 3.11 2.89 -1.94
C THR A 29 4.49 2.51 -1.41
N VAL A 30 5.48 3.35 -1.65
CA VAL A 30 6.84 3.16 -1.12
C VAL A 30 7.00 4.05 0.12
N VAL A 31 7.53 3.48 1.20
CA VAL A 31 7.78 4.18 2.48
C VAL A 31 9.23 4.00 2.93
N PRO A 32 9.78 4.89 3.75
CA PRO A 32 11.08 4.67 4.36
C PRO A 32 11.09 3.37 5.16
N GLY A 33 12.02 2.47 4.85
CA GLY A 33 12.16 1.23 5.60
C GLY A 33 12.77 0.07 4.80
N THR A 34 12.92 -1.06 5.49
CA THR A 34 13.41 -2.34 4.94
C THR A 34 12.27 -3.20 4.39
N HIS A 35 12.59 -4.38 3.84
CA HIS A 35 11.61 -5.39 3.42
C HIS A 35 10.58 -5.72 4.51
N TRP A 36 11.01 -5.76 5.77
CA TRP A 36 10.19 -6.27 6.88
C TRP A 36 9.21 -5.24 7.44
N LEU A 37 9.53 -3.96 7.30
CA LEU A 37 8.77 -2.85 7.87
C LEU A 37 8.42 -3.03 9.36
N HIS A 38 9.37 -3.54 10.15
CA HIS A 38 9.14 -3.93 11.55
C HIS A 38 9.73 -2.97 12.58
N ALA A 39 10.62 -2.06 12.17
CA ALA A 39 11.18 -1.10 13.11
C ALA A 39 10.06 -0.13 13.57
N PRO A 40 10.12 0.46 14.78
CA PRO A 40 9.01 1.27 15.31
C PRO A 40 8.49 2.33 14.33
N GLY A 41 9.38 3.09 13.68
CA GLY A 41 8.98 4.10 12.68
C GLY A 41 8.45 3.53 11.36
N GLU A 42 8.85 2.30 11.00
CA GLU A 42 8.31 1.60 9.82
C GLU A 42 6.90 1.06 10.11
N VAL A 43 6.66 0.55 11.33
CA VAL A 43 5.33 0.12 11.80
C VAL A 43 4.36 1.30 11.83
N ASP A 44 4.83 2.47 12.26
CA ASP A 44 4.01 3.70 12.21
C ASP A 44 3.62 4.06 10.77
N ALA A 45 4.54 3.93 9.81
CA ALA A 45 4.27 4.15 8.39
C ALA A 45 3.26 3.13 7.84
N VAL A 46 3.36 1.85 8.22
CA VAL A 46 2.39 0.81 7.87
C VAL A 46 1.01 1.14 8.44
N ALA A 47 0.93 1.51 9.73
CA ALA A 47 -0.33 1.83 10.38
C ALA A 47 -1.00 3.07 9.76
N GLN A 48 -0.21 4.08 9.38
CA GLN A 48 -0.72 5.25 8.66
C GLN A 48 -1.25 4.85 7.27
N TRP A 49 -0.50 4.05 6.53
CA TRP A 49 -0.90 3.56 5.22
C TRP A 49 -2.20 2.76 5.29
N GLU A 50 -2.32 1.85 6.25
CA GLU A 50 -3.52 1.03 6.45
C GLU A 50 -4.76 1.90 6.69
N ARG A 51 -4.66 2.89 7.60
CA ARG A 51 -5.75 3.83 7.87
C ARG A 51 -6.21 4.54 6.60
N LEU A 52 -5.28 5.05 5.79
CA LEU A 52 -5.60 5.75 4.54
C LEU A 52 -6.28 4.82 3.53
N ARG A 53 -5.82 3.57 3.39
CA ARG A 53 -6.36 2.62 2.41
C ARG A 53 -7.74 2.07 2.82
N LEU A 54 -7.95 1.79 4.11
CA LEU A 54 -9.25 1.37 4.61
C LEU A 54 -10.30 2.47 4.46
N GLN A 55 -9.94 3.72 4.74
CA GLN A 55 -10.83 4.88 4.55
C GLN A 55 -11.20 5.09 3.09
N GLN A 56 -10.23 5.02 2.17
CA GLN A 56 -10.49 5.12 0.73
C GLN A 56 -11.41 4.00 0.23
N GLY A 57 -11.18 2.76 0.67
CA GLY A 57 -12.03 1.62 0.32
C GLY A 57 -13.45 1.78 0.85
N ALA A 58 -13.61 2.26 2.09
CA ALA A 58 -14.93 2.56 2.66
C ALA A 58 -15.66 3.63 1.86
N ARG A 59 -15.00 4.75 1.53
CA ARG A 59 -15.58 5.82 0.73
C ARG A 59 -16.00 5.35 -0.67
N ALA A 60 -15.15 4.59 -1.34
CA ALA A 60 -15.45 4.05 -2.68
C ALA A 60 -16.69 3.14 -2.64
N ARG A 61 -16.84 2.30 -1.61
CA ARG A 61 -18.05 1.49 -1.42
C ARG A 61 -19.30 2.33 -1.18
N SER A 62 -19.22 3.35 -0.31
CA SER A 62 -20.36 4.24 -0.04
C SER A 62 -20.81 5.03 -1.28
N GLN A 63 -19.90 5.38 -2.18
CA GLN A 63 -20.22 6.11 -3.41
C GLN A 63 -20.74 5.21 -4.55
N ALA A 64 -20.48 3.90 -4.48
CA ALA A 64 -20.90 2.92 -5.49
C ALA A 64 -22.31 2.35 -5.24
N LEU A 65 -22.89 2.58 -4.04
CA LEU A 65 -24.27 2.24 -3.75
C LEU A 65 -25.19 3.31 -4.37
N PRO A 66 -26.23 2.93 -5.14
CA PRO A 66 -27.18 3.91 -5.66
C PRO A 66 -27.89 4.61 -4.51
N ALA A 67 -28.10 5.92 -4.64
CA ALA A 67 -29.00 6.65 -3.75
C ALA A 67 -30.42 6.11 -3.98
N GLU A 68 -31.07 5.70 -2.90
CA GLU A 68 -32.49 5.31 -2.89
C GLU A 68 -33.39 6.47 -3.32
#